data_AF-A0A838KLV7-F1
#
_entry.id   AF-A0A838KLV7-F1
#
_cell.length_a   1.000
_cell.length_b   1.000
_cell.length_c   1.000
_cell.angle_alpha   90.00
_cell.angle_beta   90.00
_cell.angle_gamma   90.00
#
_symmetry.space_group_name_H-M   'P 1'
#
loop_
_entity.id
_entity.type
_entity.pdbx_description
1 polymer ?
#
loop_
_entity_poly.entity_id
_entity_poly.type
_entity_poly.pdbx_seq_one_letter_code
_entity_poly.pdbx_strand_id
1 'polypeptide(L)'
;EKGRDDKVLCVPFNDPRQEHLRDIHHMAEFDRLEIQHFFEVYKDLEPGKSVEGATWVGRAAAEEEIRASFQRQVDTYGEGVGTVFTAPSAVPGNPETGRHPL
;
A
#
# COMPACT_ATOMS: atom_id res chain seq x y z
N GLU A 1 21.80 -6.12 7.80
CA GLU A 1 20.55 -5.85 7.05
C GLU A 1 20.36 -6.83 5.90
N LYS A 2 19.11 -7.20 5.58
CA LYS A 2 18.75 -8.24 4.58
C LYS A 2 18.30 -7.71 3.21
N GLY A 3 18.62 -6.45 2.89
CA GLY A 3 18.23 -5.80 1.63
C GLY A 3 17.11 -4.78 1.82
N ARG A 4 16.53 -4.31 0.70
CA ARG A 4 15.46 -3.31 0.67
C ARG A 4 14.18 -3.88 1.30
N ASP A 5 13.51 -3.10 2.15
CA ASP A 5 12.36 -3.54 2.97
C ASP A 5 11.18 -2.56 2.88
N ASP A 6 10.72 -2.31 1.65
CA ASP A 6 9.60 -1.40 1.39
C ASP A 6 8.31 -1.92 2.04
N LYS A 7 7.50 -1.01 2.57
CA LYS A 7 6.20 -1.29 3.16
C LYS A 7 5.10 -0.63 2.32
N VAL A 8 4.08 -1.38 1.95
CA VAL A 8 2.87 -0.82 1.34
C VAL A 8 1.88 -0.49 2.44
N LEU A 9 1.42 0.77 2.49
CA LEU A 9 0.34 1.20 3.36
C LEU A 9 -0.99 1.11 2.61
N CYS A 10 -2.00 0.50 3.24
CA CYS A 10 -3.29 0.23 2.63
C CYS A 10 -4.45 0.70 3.51
N VAL A 11 -5.59 0.95 2.86
CA VAL A 11 -6.89 1.18 3.50
C VAL A 11 -7.87 0.09 3.07
N PRO A 12 -8.91 -0.22 3.87
CA PRO A 12 -9.96 -1.17 3.46
C PRO A 12 -10.73 -0.66 2.23
N PHE A 13 -10.96 -1.54 1.26
CA PHE A 13 -11.60 -1.18 -0.01
C PHE A 13 -13.05 -0.67 0.13
N ASN A 14 -13.83 -1.25 1.05
CA ASN A 14 -15.27 -0.99 1.22
C ASN A 14 -15.62 -0.23 2.52
N ASP A 15 -14.68 0.53 3.08
CA ASP A 15 -14.96 1.40 4.23
C ASP A 15 -15.17 2.85 3.76
N PRO A 16 -16.41 3.36 3.68
CA PRO A 16 -16.69 4.73 3.22
C PRO A 16 -16.05 5.79 4.12
N ARG A 17 -15.72 5.46 5.38
CA ARG A 17 -15.02 6.38 6.29
C ARG A 17 -13.60 6.70 5.80
N GLN A 18 -13.00 5.83 4.98
CA GLN A 18 -11.63 5.97 4.48
C GLN A 18 -11.58 6.32 2.99
N GLU A 19 -12.72 6.60 2.35
CA GLU A 19 -12.80 6.85 0.91
C GLU A 19 -11.94 8.05 0.47
N HIS A 20 -11.77 9.04 1.34
CA HIS A 20 -10.95 10.22 1.08
C HIS A 20 -9.44 9.93 1.06
N LEU A 21 -8.99 8.78 1.60
CA LEU A 21 -7.58 8.39 1.69
C LEU A 21 -7.13 7.71 0.38
N ARG A 22 -6.90 8.52 -0.66
CA ARG A 22 -6.53 8.02 -2.01
C ARG A 22 -5.03 8.04 -2.33
N ASP A 23 -4.24 8.68 -1.47
CA ASP A 23 -2.79 8.85 -1.63
C ASP A 23 -2.18 9.19 -0.27
N ILE A 24 -0.86 9.09 -0.14
CA ILE A 24 -0.15 9.25 1.13
C ILE A 24 -0.35 10.64 1.73
N HIS A 25 -0.43 11.68 0.90
CA HIS A 25 -0.62 13.06 1.38
C HIS A 25 -2.03 13.36 1.88
N HIS A 26 -3.00 12.44 1.70
CA HIS A 26 -4.33 12.55 2.30
C HIS A 26 -4.36 12.11 3.76
N MET A 27 -3.31 11.41 4.24
CA MET A 27 -3.17 11.07 5.66
C MET A 27 -2.66 12.25 6.47
N ALA A 28 -3.13 12.35 7.72
CA ALA A 28 -2.61 13.30 8.66
C ALA A 28 -1.08 13.15 8.79
N GLU A 29 -0.39 14.28 8.87
CA GLU A 29 1.08 14.30 8.95
C GLU A 29 1.60 13.56 10.18
N PHE A 30 0.94 13.71 11.33
CA PHE A 30 1.32 13.04 12.56
C PHE A 30 1.19 11.50 12.47
N ASP A 31 0.14 10.99 11.81
CA ASP A 31 0.00 9.54 11.60
C ASP A 31 1.15 9.00 10.73
N ARG A 32 1.53 9.74 9.68
CA ARG A 32 2.65 9.37 8.81
C ARG A 32 3.99 9.39 9.56
N LEU A 33 4.19 10.38 10.43
CA LEU A 33 5.39 10.49 11.27
C LEU A 33 5.45 9.41 12.34
N GLU A 34 4.32 9.07 12.96
CA GLU A 34 4.24 8.00 13.96
C GLU A 34 4.63 6.65 13.35
N ILE A 35 4.05 6.30 12.19
CA ILE A 35 4.39 5.07 11.47
C ILE A 35 5.85 5.05 11.06
N GLN A 36 6.37 6.16 10.53
CA GLN A 36 7.77 6.30 10.16
C GLN A 36 8.69 6.08 11.36
N HIS A 37 8.43 6.79 12.47
CA HIS A 37 9.24 6.71 13.67
C HIS A 37 9.26 5.29 14.25
N PHE A 38 8.11 4.61 14.26
CA PHE A 38 8.03 3.21 14.68
C PHE A 38 9.04 2.34 13.93
N PHE A 39 9.07 2.42 12.59
CA PHE A 39 10.00 1.60 11.79
C PHE A 39 11.47 2.03 11.91
N GLU A 40 11.73 3.30 12.22
CA GLU A 40 13.10 3.79 12.44
C GLU A 40 13.71 3.23 13.73
N VAL A 41 12.92 3.10 14.82
CA VAL A 41 13.48 2.80 16.15
C VAL A 41 13.16 1.40 16.69
N TYR A 42 12.21 0.65 16.11
CA TYR A 42 11.75 -0.61 16.73
C TYR A 42 12.82 -1.71 16.84
N LYS A 43 13.95 -1.55 16.13
CA LYS A 43 15.08 -2.49 16.13
C LYS A 43 16.32 -1.97 16.86
N ASP A 44 16.28 -0.79 17.48
CA ASP A 44 17.48 -0.16 18.06
C ASP A 44 18.11 -0.97 19.20
N LEU A 45 17.32 -1.80 19.88
CA LEU A 45 17.80 -2.70 20.92
C LEU A 45 18.37 -4.02 20.38
N GLU A 46 18.29 -4.26 19.07
CA GLU A 46 18.83 -5.44 18.42
C GLU A 46 20.29 -5.20 17.97
N PRO A 47 21.29 -5.91 18.55
CA PRO A 47 22.69 -5.64 18.24
C PRO A 47 23.01 -5.73 16.75
N GLY A 48 23.59 -4.66 16.21
CA GLY A 48 24.02 -4.59 14.81
C GLY A 48 22.89 -4.34 13.80
N LYS A 49 21.71 -3.88 14.26
CA LYS A 49 20.62 -3.43 13.39
C LYS A 49 20.39 -1.94 13.54
N SER A 50 20.13 -1.29 12.42
CA SER A 50 19.72 0.10 12.33
C SER A 50 18.91 0.28 11.05
N VAL A 51 17.98 1.24 11.07
CA VAL A 51 17.21 1.63 9.91
C VAL A 51 17.59 3.07 9.58
N GLU A 52 18.04 3.32 8.34
CA GLU A 52 18.36 4.67 7.87
C GLU A 52 17.29 5.16 6.89
N GLY A 53 16.74 6.34 7.15
CA GLY A 53 16.00 7.14 6.16
C GLY A 53 14.74 6.48 5.61
N ALA A 54 13.67 6.44 6.39
CA ALA A 54 12.35 6.11 5.85
C ALA A 54 11.80 7.30 5.04
N THR A 55 11.35 7.04 3.82
CA THR A 55 10.69 8.04 2.97
C THR A 55 9.34 7.50 2.52
N TRP A 56 8.39 8.42 2.41
CA TRP A 56 7.08 8.14 1.85
C TRP A 56 7.08 8.41 0.36
N VAL A 57 6.50 7.49 -0.41
CA VAL A 57 6.19 7.67 -1.83
C VAL A 57 4.67 7.61 -2.04
N GLY A 58 4.21 8.19 -3.14
CA GLY A 58 2.79 8.21 -3.48
C GLY A 58 2.26 6.87 -3.99
N ARG A 59 0.93 6.81 -4.14
CA ARG A 59 0.19 5.62 -4.58
C ARG A 59 0.74 4.99 -5.87
N ALA A 60 1.11 5.79 -6.87
CA ALA A 60 1.59 5.28 -8.16
C ALA A 60 2.86 4.43 -8.01
N ALA A 61 3.81 4.89 -7.20
CA ALA A 61 5.05 4.15 -6.92
C ALA A 61 4.77 2.86 -6.12
N ALA A 62 3.81 2.91 -5.19
CA ALA A 62 3.37 1.72 -4.47
C ALA A 62 2.74 0.66 -5.41
N GLU A 63 1.88 1.08 -6.33
CA GLU A 63 1.27 0.20 -7.34
C GLU A 63 2.32 -0.39 -8.31
N GLU A 64 3.33 0.39 -8.68
CA GLU A 64 4.46 -0.10 -9.47
C GLU A 64 5.27 -1.16 -8.74
N GLU A 65 5.61 -0.94 -7.46
CA GLU A 65 6.35 -1.91 -6.66
C GLU A 65 5.55 -3.20 -6.41
N ILE A 66 4.23 -3.10 -6.22
CA ILE A 66 3.35 -4.27 -6.13
C ILE A 66 3.44 -5.09 -7.43
N ARG A 67 3.31 -4.44 -8.59
CA ARG A 67 3.39 -5.12 -9.89
C ARG A 67 4.76 -5.75 -10.11
N ALA A 68 5.84 -5.04 -9.79
CA ALA A 68 7.19 -5.55 -9.87
C ALA A 68 7.41 -6.76 -8.94
N SER A 69 6.85 -6.72 -7.73
CA SER A 69 6.89 -7.84 -6.77
C SER A 69 6.20 -9.08 -7.30
N PHE A 70 5.02 -8.93 -7.89
CA PHE A 70 4.31 -10.04 -8.55
C PHE A 70 5.10 -10.59 -9.74
N GLN A 71 5.68 -9.72 -10.58
CA GLN A 71 6.49 -10.18 -11.70
C GLN A 71 7.70 -10.99 -11.22
N ARG A 72 8.42 -10.52 -10.20
CA ARG A 72 9.54 -11.27 -9.61
C ARG A 72 9.09 -12.63 -9.06
N GLN A 73 7.90 -12.70 -8.45
CA GLN A 73 7.33 -13.97 -8.01
C GLN A 73 7.04 -14.90 -9.19
N VAL A 74 6.41 -14.39 -10.24
CA VAL A 74 6.16 -15.17 -11.47
C VAL A 74 7.47 -15.65 -12.06
N ASP A 75 8.49 -14.81 -12.22
CA ASP A 75 9.77 -15.22 -12.81
C ASP A 75 10.49 -16.28 -11.95
N THR A 76 10.34 -16.21 -10.62
CA THR A 76 10.97 -17.15 -9.68
C THR A 76 10.29 -18.52 -9.68
N TYR A 77 8.97 -18.56 -9.85
CA TYR A 77 8.14 -19.78 -9.71
C TYR A 77 7.45 -20.19 -11.03
N GLY A 78 7.85 -19.58 -12.15
CA GLY A 78 7.09 -19.48 -13.40
C GLY A 78 7.21 -20.62 -14.39
N GLU A 79 7.77 -21.76 -14.01
CA GLU A 79 7.43 -23.03 -14.67
C GLU A 79 6.26 -23.67 -13.91
N GLY A 80 5.02 -23.15 -14.06
CA GLY A 80 3.86 -23.92 -13.62
C GLY A 80 2.52 -23.26 -13.33
N VAL A 81 2.36 -21.93 -13.27
CA VAL A 81 1.03 -21.34 -12.97
C VAL A 81 0.75 -20.13 -13.85
N GLY A 82 -0.03 -20.35 -14.91
CA GLY A 82 -0.63 -19.25 -15.67
C GLY A 82 -1.74 -18.59 -14.86
N THR A 83 -1.64 -17.30 -14.57
CA THR A 83 -2.82 -16.45 -14.32
C THR A 83 -2.50 -15.01 -14.72
N VAL A 84 -3.24 -14.54 -15.72
CA VAL A 84 -3.26 -13.16 -16.22
C VAL A 84 -3.88 -12.25 -15.15
N PHE A 85 -3.18 -11.18 -14.74
CA PHE A 85 -3.81 -10.08 -14.01
C PHE A 85 -4.60 -9.21 -15.00
N THR A 86 -5.87 -9.53 -15.20
CA THR A 86 -6.84 -8.52 -15.65
C THR A 86 -7.16 -7.64 -14.44
N ALA A 87 -6.66 -6.41 -14.44
CA ALA A 87 -7.10 -5.39 -13.49
C ALA A 87 -8.64 -5.33 -13.49
N PRO A 88 -9.32 -5.23 -12.33
CA PRO A 88 -10.76 -5.06 -12.33
C PRO A 88 -11.08 -3.76 -13.08
N SER A 89 -11.80 -3.89 -14.20
CA SER A 89 -12.43 -2.77 -14.87
C SER A 89 -13.19 -1.95 -13.83
N ALA A 90 -13.06 -0.63 -13.92
CA ALA A 90 -13.73 0.35 -13.06
C ALA A 90 -15.15 -0.13 -12.69
N VAL A 91 -15.42 -0.20 -11.38
CA VAL A 91 -16.76 -0.49 -10.85
C VAL A 91 -17.72 0.53 -11.46
N PRO A 92 -18.73 0.13 -12.26
CA PRO A 92 -19.73 1.08 -12.74
C PRO A 92 -20.49 1.64 -11.54
N GLY A 93 -20.60 2.97 -11.49
CA GLY A 93 -21.24 3.70 -10.40
C GLY A 93 -22.67 3.22 -10.15
N ASN A 94 -23.01 3.05 -8.87
CA ASN A 94 -24.35 2.71 -8.41
C ASN A 94 -25.33 3.85 -8.77
N PRO A 95 -26.41 3.61 -9.56
CA PRO A 95 -27.38 4.63 -9.93
C PRO A 95 -28.57 4.76 -8.95
N GLU A 96 -28.42 4.43 -7.67
CA GLU A 96 -29.53 4.55 -6.71
C GLU A 96 -29.15 5.34 -5.45
N THR A 97 -29.18 6.67 -5.55
CA THR A 97 -29.60 7.53 -4.43
C THR A 97 -30.84 8.32 -4.84
N GLY A 98 -31.94 7.57 -4.99
CA GLY A 98 -33.28 8.12 -5.00
C GLY A 98 -33.55 8.77 -3.64
N ARG A 99 -33.57 10.09 -3.62
CA ARG A 99 -34.16 10.89 -2.55
C ARG A 99 -35.56 10.35 -2.23
N HIS A 100 -35.82 10.07 -0.95
CA HIS A 100 -37.16 10.14 -0.40
C HIS A 100 -37.13 11.07 0.81
N PRO A 101 -37.90 12.18 0.81
CA PRO A 101 -38.00 13.05 1.96
C PRO A 101 -39.04 12.47 2.93
N LEU A 102 -38.70 12.43 4.22
CA LEU A 102 -39.56 12.83 5.35
C LEU A 102 -38.64 13.33 6.48
#